data_AF-A0A7S3ZWX6-F1
#
_entry.id   AF-A0A7S3ZWX6-F1
#
_cell.length_a   1.000
_cell.length_b   1.000
_cell.length_c   1.000
_cell.angle_alpha   90.00
_cell.angle_beta   90.00
_cell.angle_gamma   90.00
#
_symmetry.space_group_name_H-M   'P 1'
#
loop_
_entity.id
_entity.type
_entity.pdbx_description
1 polymer ?
#
loop_
_entity_poly.entity_id
_entity_poly.type
_entity_poly.pdbx_seq_one_letter_code
_entity_poly.pdbx_strand_id
1 'polypeptide(L)'
;MRRFEEAKALFRKMIPVARRVLGESNTITLRMRKVYAAALYLDTGATLDDLREAVETLEEAERIARRVLGGTHPLTSSIDEALRNARKVLRARETPSPPGSA
;
A
#
# COMPACT_ATOMS: atom_id res chain seq x y z
N MET A 1 -14.43 -6.44 6.96
CA MET A 1 -13.57 -7.47 6.32
C MET A 1 -13.96 -7.76 4.87
N ARG A 2 -15.21 -8.20 4.54
CA ARG A 2 -15.57 -8.60 3.14
C ARG A 2 -15.23 -7.58 2.03
N ARG A 3 -15.44 -6.28 2.25
CA ARG A 3 -15.10 -5.23 1.28
C ARG A 3 -13.59 -5.11 1.02
N PHE A 4 -12.75 -5.36 2.03
CA PHE A 4 -11.30 -5.34 1.87
C PHE A 4 -10.83 -6.54 1.06
N GLU A 5 -11.38 -7.74 1.32
CA GLU A 5 -11.08 -8.92 0.51
C GLU A 5 -11.46 -8.74 -0.96
N GLU A 6 -12.67 -8.22 -1.23
CA GLU A 6 -13.10 -7.92 -2.59
C GLU A 6 -12.19 -6.89 -3.27
N ALA A 7 -11.76 -5.85 -2.54
CA ALA A 7 -10.81 -4.86 -3.05
C ALA A 7 -9.42 -5.47 -3.33
N LYS A 8 -8.85 -6.24 -2.39
CA LYS A 8 -7.56 -6.92 -2.55
C LYS A 8 -7.57 -7.80 -3.80
N ALA A 9 -8.59 -8.65 -3.94
CA ALA A 9 -8.74 -9.54 -5.08
C ALA A 9 -8.86 -8.78 -6.41
N LEU A 10 -9.67 -7.73 -6.45
CA LEU A 10 -9.85 -6.90 -7.64
C LEU A 10 -8.53 -6.22 -8.06
N PHE A 11 -7.83 -5.58 -7.12
CA PHE A 11 -6.59 -4.88 -7.44
C PHE A 11 -5.47 -5.83 -7.81
N ARG A 12 -5.33 -6.98 -7.14
CA ARG A 12 -4.35 -8.02 -7.50
C ARG A 12 -4.54 -8.50 -8.94
N LYS A 13 -5.78 -8.58 -9.41
CA LYS A 13 -6.10 -8.90 -10.82
C LYS A 13 -5.85 -7.73 -11.78
N MET A 14 -6.20 -6.51 -11.40
CA MET A 14 -6.24 -5.37 -12.33
C MET A 14 -4.93 -4.58 -12.41
N ILE A 15 -4.09 -4.57 -11.36
CA ILE A 15 -2.79 -3.88 -11.38
C ILE A 15 -1.88 -4.41 -12.50
N PRO A 16 -1.71 -5.73 -12.72
CA PRO A 16 -0.92 -6.24 -13.85
C PRO A 16 -1.44 -5.76 -15.21
N VAL A 17 -2.76 -5.66 -15.38
CA VAL A 17 -3.38 -5.14 -16.60
C VAL A 17 -3.08 -3.66 -16.78
N ALA A 18 -3.24 -2.85 -15.72
CA ALA A 18 -2.93 -1.44 -15.74
C ALA A 18 -1.45 -1.18 -16.05
N ARG A 19 -0.53 -1.95 -15.44
CA ARG A 19 0.91 -1.88 -15.73
C ARG A 19 1.21 -2.16 -17.21
N ARG A 20 0.58 -3.16 -17.80
CA ARG A 20 0.77 -3.52 -19.22
C ARG A 20 0.20 -2.47 -20.19
N VAL A 21 -0.98 -1.93 -19.88
CA VAL A 21 -1.72 -1.05 -20.81
C VAL A 21 -1.31 0.41 -20.66
N LEU A 22 -1.17 0.88 -19.42
CA LEU A 22 -0.91 2.29 -19.11
C LEU A 22 0.56 2.57 -18.80
N GLY A 23 1.31 1.54 -18.40
CA GLY A 23 2.68 1.66 -17.92
C GLY A 23 2.77 1.78 -16.39
N GLU A 24 3.96 1.48 -15.88
CA GLU A 24 4.27 1.48 -14.45
C GLU A 24 4.21 2.88 -13.82
N SER A 25 4.65 3.91 -14.55
CA SER A 25 4.71 5.30 -14.10
C SER A 25 3.41 6.08 -14.28
N ASN A 26 2.39 5.46 -14.87
CA ASN A 26 1.11 6.12 -15.08
C ASN A 26 0.43 6.45 -13.75
N THR A 27 -0.12 7.66 -13.63
CA THR A 27 -0.75 8.14 -12.39
C THR A 27 -1.94 7.28 -11.96
N ILE A 28 -2.66 6.65 -12.89
CA ILE A 28 -3.74 5.70 -12.58
C ILE A 28 -3.17 4.41 -12.00
N THR A 29 -2.13 3.83 -12.62
CA THR A 29 -1.44 2.65 -12.09
C THR A 29 -0.92 2.90 -10.67
N LEU A 30 -0.27 4.06 -10.44
CA LEU A 30 0.23 4.46 -9.11
C LEU A 30 -0.90 4.63 -8.09
N ARG A 31 -2.04 5.23 -8.48
CA ARG A 31 -3.22 5.34 -7.62
C ARG A 31 -3.80 3.96 -7.27
N MET A 32 -3.91 3.05 -8.24
CA MET A 32 -4.39 1.69 -7.98
C MET A 32 -3.50 0.96 -6.98
N ARG A 33 -2.18 1.04 -7.14
CA ARG A 33 -1.20 0.46 -6.21
C ARG A 33 -1.33 1.04 -4.80
N LYS A 34 -1.51 2.36 -4.67
CA LYS A 34 -1.75 3.02 -3.38
C LYS A 34 -3.03 2.51 -2.71
N VAL A 35 -4.13 2.42 -3.47
CA VAL A 35 -5.43 1.97 -2.95
C VAL A 35 -5.39 0.50 -2.56
N TYR A 36 -4.69 -0.33 -3.34
CA TYR A 36 -4.44 -1.73 -3.00
C TYR A 36 -3.70 -1.87 -1.67
N ALA A 37 -2.59 -1.16 -1.51
CA ALA A 37 -1.84 -1.15 -0.25
C ALA A 37 -2.69 -0.65 0.92
N ALA A 38 -3.52 0.38 0.71
CA ALA A 38 -4.47 0.83 1.73
C ALA A 38 -5.47 -0.25 2.12
N ALA A 39 -5.99 -1.03 1.16
CA ALA A 39 -6.87 -2.15 1.46
C ALA A 39 -6.16 -3.27 2.25
N LEU A 40 -4.85 -3.44 2.08
CA LEU A 40 -4.04 -4.38 2.85
C LEU A 40 -3.82 -3.90 4.29
N TYR A 41 -3.36 -2.66 4.52
CA TYR A 41 -2.99 -2.22 5.89
C TYR A 41 -4.14 -1.64 6.72
N LEU A 42 -5.27 -1.23 6.10
CA LEU A 42 -6.46 -0.77 6.83
C LEU A 42 -7.39 -1.91 7.26
N ASP A 43 -7.16 -3.12 6.74
CA ASP A 43 -7.94 -4.28 7.16
C ASP A 43 -7.48 -4.73 8.55
N THR A 44 -8.40 -4.67 9.52
CA THR A 44 -8.14 -5.16 10.87
C THR A 44 -7.78 -6.64 10.88
N GLY A 45 -8.25 -7.41 9.89
CA GLY A 45 -7.90 -8.83 9.69
C GLY A 45 -6.60 -9.08 8.92
N ALA A 46 -5.84 -8.05 8.54
CA ALA A 46 -4.64 -8.21 7.73
C ALA A 46 -3.59 -9.14 8.37
N THR A 47 -3.02 -10.02 7.57
CA THR A 47 -1.87 -10.84 8.00
C THR A 47 -0.59 -10.00 8.04
N LEU A 48 0.48 -10.52 8.66
CA LEU A 48 1.80 -9.88 8.56
C LEU A 48 2.27 -9.77 7.11
N ASP A 49 1.95 -10.76 6.27
CA ASP A 49 2.32 -10.75 4.86
C ASP A 49 1.54 -9.70 4.07
N ASP A 50 0.25 -9.50 4.35
CA ASP A 50 -0.51 -8.38 3.77
C ASP A 50 0.13 -7.04 4.11
N LEU A 51 0.57 -6.86 5.36
CA LEU A 51 1.22 -5.62 5.80
C LEU A 51 2.57 -5.40 5.13
N ARG A 52 3.37 -6.46 4.95
CA ARG A 52 4.64 -6.40 4.21
C ARG A 52 4.39 -6.07 2.74
N GLU A 53 3.44 -6.75 2.11
CA GLU A 53 3.04 -6.48 0.72
C GLU A 53 2.57 -5.03 0.54
N ALA A 54 1.84 -4.48 1.52
CA ALA A 54 1.41 -3.08 1.50
C ALA A 54 2.62 -2.12 1.50
N VAL A 55 3.59 -2.36 2.38
CA VAL A 55 4.80 -1.54 2.49
C VAL A 55 5.62 -1.62 1.21
N GLU A 56 5.92 -2.83 0.71
CA GLU A 56 6.69 -3.03 -0.53
C GLU A 56 6.00 -2.38 -1.74
N THR A 57 4.67 -2.53 -1.84
CA THR A 57 3.87 -1.91 -2.90
C THR A 57 4.00 -0.40 -2.88
N LEU A 58 3.95 0.22 -1.68
CA LEU A 58 4.04 1.66 -1.51
C LEU A 58 5.47 2.18 -1.71
N GLU A 59 6.50 1.47 -1.28
CA GLU A 59 7.90 1.85 -1.49
C GLU A 59 8.24 1.91 -2.98
N GLU A 60 7.82 0.92 -3.76
CA GLU A 60 8.06 0.95 -5.20
C GLU A 60 7.22 2.04 -5.88
N ALA A 61 5.97 2.26 -5.46
CA ALA A 61 5.14 3.34 -6.01
C ALA A 61 5.71 4.73 -5.68
N GLU A 62 6.28 4.90 -4.48
CA GLU A 62 6.94 6.12 -4.00
C GLU A 62 8.18 6.45 -4.84
N ARG A 63 9.06 5.47 -5.05
CA ARG A 63 10.23 5.63 -5.92
C ARG A 63 9.86 6.11 -7.32
N ILE A 64 8.88 5.46 -7.93
CA ILE A 64 8.42 5.81 -9.29
C ILE A 64 7.77 7.20 -9.31
N ALA A 65 6.85 7.47 -8.37
CA ALA A 65 6.15 8.75 -8.29
C ALA A 65 7.14 9.91 -8.07
N ARG A 66 8.11 9.75 -7.16
CA ARG A 66 9.15 10.76 -6.90
C ARG A 66 10.01 11.02 -8.12
N ARG A 67 10.40 9.97 -8.87
CA ARG A 67 11.19 10.09 -10.09
C ARG A 67 10.45 10.79 -11.23
N VAL A 68 9.16 10.47 -11.43
CA VAL A 68 8.40 10.88 -12.61
C VAL A 68 7.61 12.16 -12.38
N LEU A 69 7.03 12.32 -11.19
CA LEU A 69 6.15 13.44 -10.84
C LEU A 69 6.85 14.49 -9.98
N GLY A 70 7.96 14.13 -9.32
CA GLY A 70 8.65 14.98 -8.35
C GLY A 70 8.14 14.79 -6.92
N GLY A 71 8.98 15.20 -5.95
CA GLY A 71 8.72 15.04 -4.52
C GLY A 71 7.60 15.92 -3.96
N THR A 72 7.30 17.05 -4.58
CA THR A 72 6.25 18.00 -4.16
C THR A 72 4.90 17.74 -4.81
N HIS A 73 4.82 16.76 -5.73
CA HIS A 73 3.57 16.45 -6.42
C HIS A 73 2.55 15.82 -5.44
N PRO A 74 1.27 16.22 -5.45
CA PRO A 74 0.28 15.76 -4.49
C PRO A 74 0.11 14.23 -4.41
N LEU A 75 0.24 13.52 -5.55
CA LEU A 75 0.19 12.06 -5.55
C LEU A 75 1.40 11.44 -4.84
N THR A 76 2.60 12.01 -4.98
CA THR A 76 3.80 11.54 -4.29
C THR A 76 3.64 11.72 -2.78
N SER A 77 3.21 12.91 -2.33
CA SER A 77 2.96 13.16 -0.91
C SER A 77 1.89 12.24 -0.32
N SER A 78 0.84 11.93 -1.08
CA SER A 78 -0.20 10.99 -0.65
C SER A 78 0.30 9.54 -0.55
N ILE A 79 1.21 9.11 -1.44
CA ILE A 79 1.87 7.80 -1.33
C ILE A 79 2.81 7.78 -0.12
N ASP A 80 3.57 8.85 0.11
CA ASP A 80 4.46 8.97 1.27
C ASP A 80 3.69 8.84 2.59
N GLU A 81 2.51 9.46 2.68
CA GLU A 81 1.62 9.34 3.83
C GLU A 81 1.10 7.91 4.03
N ALA A 82 0.62 7.29 2.95
CA ALA A 82 0.17 5.89 3.00
C ALA A 82 1.32 4.95 3.44
N LEU A 83 2.55 5.18 2.94
CA LEU A 83 3.73 4.40 3.32
C LEU A 83 4.07 4.55 4.81
N ARG A 84 4.00 5.78 5.35
CA ARG A 84 4.18 6.01 6.79
C ARG A 84 3.13 5.26 7.61
N ASN A 85 1.87 5.26 7.17
CA ASN A 85 0.79 4.56 7.87
C ASN A 85 0.96 3.04 7.80
N ALA A 86 1.26 2.47 6.63
CA ALA A 86 1.52 1.04 6.47
C ALA A 86 2.68 0.57 7.37
N ARG A 87 3.79 1.33 7.40
CA ARG A 87 4.94 1.04 8.27
C ARG A 87 4.60 1.10 9.76
N LYS A 88 3.75 2.04 10.18
CA LYS A 88 3.29 2.12 11.58
C LYS A 88 2.48 0.87 11.96
N VAL A 89 1.55 0.45 11.10
CA VAL A 89 0.74 -0.75 11.34
C VAL A 89 1.59 -2.01 11.34
N LEU A 90 2.52 -2.15 10.40
CA LEU A 90 3.45 -3.29 10.36
C LEU A 90 4.27 -3.38 11.64
N ARG A 91 4.91 -2.28 12.05
CA ARG A 91 5.70 -2.24 13.30
C ARG A 91 4.85 -2.62 14.52
N ALA A 92 3.63 -2.10 14.63
CA ALA A 92 2.74 -2.40 15.73
C ALA A 92 2.34 -3.90 15.79
N ARG A 93 2.24 -4.58 14.64
CA ARG A 93 2.00 -6.03 14.59
C ARG A 93 3.27 -6.86 14.84
N GLU A 94 4.43 -6.35 14.48
CA GLU A 94 5.73 -7.04 14.67
C GLU A 94 6.25 -6.99 16.11
N THR A 95 5.92 -5.93 16.86
CA THR A 95 6.16 -5.87 18.30
C THR A 95 4.91 -6.34 19.06
N PRO A 96 4.78 -7.63 19.42
CA PRO A 96 3.73 -8.04 20.33
C PRO A 96 3.88 -7.26 21.64
N SER A 97 2.77 -6.73 22.18
CA SER A 97 2.76 -6.10 23.50
C SER A 97 3.51 -6.96 24.52
N PRO A 98 4.34 -6.37 25.41
CA PRO A 98 4.98 -7.15 26.46
C PRO A 98 3.91 -7.89 27.27
N PRO A 99 4.14 -9.16 27.66
CA PRO A 99 3.20 -9.88 28.50
C PRO A 99 3.13 -9.23 29.89
N GLY A 100 1.93 -8.87 30.32
CA GLY A 100 1.61 -8.65 31.74
C GLY A 100 1.54 -7.19 32.20
N SER A 101 0.32 -6.67 32.26
CA SER A 101 -0.12 -5.79 33.35
C SER A 101 -1.60 -6.04 33.60
N ALA A 102 -1.89 -7.20 34.19
CA ALA A 102 -3.08 -7.53 34.99
C ALA A 102 -2.81 -8.84 35.74
#